data_AF-A0A285T9G9-F1
#
_entry.id   AF-A0A285T9G9-F1
#
_cell.length_a   1.000
_cell.length_b   1.000
_cell.length_c   1.000
_cell.angle_alpha   90.00
_cell.angle_beta   90.00
_cell.angle_gamma   90.00
#
_symmetry.space_group_name_H-M   'P 1'
#
loop_
_entity.id
_entity.type
_entity.pdbx_description
1 polymer ?
#
loop_
_entity_poly.entity_id
_entity_poly.type
_entity_poly.pdbx_seq_one_letter_code
_entity_poly.pdbx_strand_id
1 'polypeptide(L)'
;MGYLEKYIENLKNRGDEDIADSVSDTANDFAVDYLDKFTFTEHEVGLLFGNVQAGKTGQMLGILCAAADRSFPVFIVLTTDNVALQKQTYDRIVKDLAPCEFCICGEADIQKFIDNALAQPAVIVLKKNSKVLLQWSNALASSSFVKGNALLIIDDEADAASLNTLVNSNRVSTINKRITTIRDASIGSIYLQVTGTPQAVFLQTKVSGFKPAFTKFFKPGKKYLGGDFFFGDDKKSIRFINEKSSATDDDADDMFDAFIHHLLCSAQFNLTGKKVCNFVIHPGVRNESHSNAKKQITSIISKCRSIKDSAEYKEIIKIEYDKLLPANGPKQPFEQILDKTKEILESEDLKILVMNGSHATVEDTEYKSGYNIIIGGNILGRGVTFPKLQTIYYTRVAKKPQADTMWQHSRMFGYDRDPGMMAVFITEHLYKLFMDINEGNNSMIRQIEKGIDNIQIIYPEGLNPTRKNVIDNRSISLLTGGSNYYADNPTNDSVEAITTMLSPFVGESYSQVGLIFINQLLDHIIPSDDFNLKGFIAVIKAQLANNPSAQGILIVRTNREVTQGTGSLLSPNDRELGEQFNDKVVLTMYQISGAHGWAQDNVWVPNIKLPGNLNYYDI
;
A
#
# COMPACT_ATOMS: atom_id res chain seq x y z
N MET A 1 -34.67 -8.93 -8.78
CA MET A 1 -33.30 -8.43 -8.94
C MET A 1 -32.56 -8.73 -7.66
N GLY A 2 -31.38 -9.34 -7.79
CA GLY A 2 -30.50 -9.60 -6.65
C GLY A 2 -29.96 -8.31 -6.03
N TYR A 3 -29.38 -8.40 -4.84
CA TYR A 3 -28.74 -7.28 -4.15
C TYR A 3 -27.59 -6.71 -4.98
N LEU A 4 -26.76 -7.57 -5.61
CA LEU A 4 -25.65 -7.11 -6.44
C LEU A 4 -26.15 -6.33 -7.66
N GLU A 5 -27.16 -6.85 -8.36
CA GLU A 5 -27.74 -6.18 -9.54
C GLU A 5 -28.28 -4.79 -9.19
N LYS A 6 -29.04 -4.66 -8.08
CA LYS A 6 -29.53 -3.37 -7.59
C LYS A 6 -28.38 -2.40 -7.27
N TYR A 7 -27.30 -2.90 -6.68
CA TYR A 7 -26.13 -2.07 -6.36
C TYR A 7 -25.41 -1.56 -7.61
N ILE A 8 -25.18 -2.44 -8.60
CA ILE A 8 -24.56 -2.07 -9.88
C ILE A 8 -25.42 -1.05 -10.63
N GLU A 9 -26.74 -1.24 -10.66
CA GLU A 9 -27.66 -0.28 -11.29
C GLU A 9 -27.62 1.09 -10.59
N ASN A 10 -27.56 1.12 -9.26
CA ASN A 10 -27.41 2.36 -8.49
C ASN A 10 -26.10 3.10 -8.83
N LEU A 11 -24.98 2.39 -9.02
CA LEU A 11 -23.72 2.98 -9.47
C LEU A 11 -23.85 3.58 -10.88
N LYS A 12 -24.45 2.84 -11.83
CA LYS A 12 -24.66 3.31 -13.21
C LYS A 12 -25.55 4.55 -13.26
N ASN A 13 -26.64 4.58 -12.48
CA ASN A 13 -27.55 5.71 -12.39
C ASN A 13 -26.90 7.00 -11.86
N ARG A 14 -25.75 6.88 -11.18
CA ARG A 14 -24.96 8.02 -10.69
C ARG A 14 -23.87 8.50 -11.66
N GLY A 15 -23.73 7.84 -12.81
CA GLY A 15 -22.69 8.12 -13.79
C GLY A 15 -21.34 7.46 -13.47
N ASP A 16 -21.32 6.48 -12.56
CA ASP A 16 -20.11 5.76 -12.15
C ASP A 16 -19.93 4.45 -12.96
N GLU A 17 -20.17 4.46 -14.28
CA GLU A 17 -20.17 3.26 -15.15
C GLU A 17 -18.86 2.45 -15.09
N ASP A 18 -17.70 3.11 -15.22
CA ASP A 18 -16.38 2.47 -15.15
C ASP A 18 -16.17 1.75 -13.81
N ILE A 19 -16.70 2.30 -12.72
CA ILE A 19 -16.63 1.71 -11.38
C ILE A 19 -17.60 0.54 -11.29
N ALA A 20 -18.81 0.70 -11.81
CA ALA A 20 -19.84 -0.34 -11.79
C ALA A 20 -19.37 -1.63 -12.48
N ASP A 21 -18.74 -1.52 -13.65
CA ASP A 21 -18.24 -2.70 -14.37
C ASP A 21 -17.07 -3.36 -13.60
N SER A 22 -16.13 -2.57 -13.07
CA SER A 22 -15.04 -3.09 -12.23
C SER A 22 -15.54 -3.79 -10.95
N VAL A 23 -16.58 -3.24 -10.32
CA VAL A 23 -17.23 -3.84 -9.14
C VAL A 23 -17.94 -5.12 -9.51
N SER A 24 -18.65 -5.15 -10.64
CA SER A 24 -19.33 -6.34 -11.14
C SER A 24 -18.34 -7.48 -11.36
N ASP A 25 -17.23 -7.24 -12.06
CA ASP A 25 -16.21 -8.26 -12.34
C ASP A 25 -15.59 -8.80 -11.04
N THR A 26 -15.17 -7.90 -10.15
CA THR A 26 -14.54 -8.28 -8.88
C THR A 26 -15.50 -9.07 -7.99
N ALA A 27 -16.76 -8.63 -7.88
CA ALA A 27 -17.77 -9.28 -7.04
C ALA A 27 -18.16 -10.65 -7.58
N ASN A 28 -18.35 -10.80 -8.90
CA ASN A 28 -18.68 -12.07 -9.53
C ASN A 28 -17.54 -13.09 -9.41
N ASP A 29 -16.31 -12.68 -9.68
CA ASP A 29 -15.15 -13.56 -9.50
C ASP A 29 -15.01 -13.99 -8.04
N PHE A 30 -15.14 -13.05 -7.10
CA PHE A 30 -15.05 -13.35 -5.66
C PHE A 30 -16.15 -14.32 -5.23
N ALA A 31 -17.35 -14.17 -5.80
CA ALA A 31 -18.47 -15.06 -5.58
C ALA A 31 -18.15 -16.49 -6.00
N VAL A 32 -17.68 -16.69 -7.24
CA VAL A 32 -17.35 -18.01 -7.79
C VAL A 32 -16.15 -18.64 -7.06
N ASP A 33 -15.13 -17.83 -6.78
CA ASP A 33 -13.88 -18.33 -6.22
C ASP A 33 -14.01 -18.70 -4.74
N TYR A 34 -14.83 -17.97 -3.97
CA TYR A 34 -14.86 -18.05 -2.51
C TYR A 34 -16.27 -18.22 -1.94
N LEU A 35 -17.25 -17.38 -2.29
CA LEU A 35 -18.57 -17.42 -1.66
C LEU A 35 -19.36 -18.70 -1.99
N ASP A 36 -19.31 -19.16 -3.24
CA ASP A 36 -19.99 -20.38 -3.71
C ASP A 36 -19.40 -21.66 -3.13
N LYS A 37 -18.15 -21.59 -2.64
CA LYS A 37 -17.43 -22.73 -2.04
C LYS A 37 -17.46 -22.72 -0.51
N PHE A 38 -17.97 -21.65 0.09
CA PHE A 38 -17.96 -21.47 1.54
C PHE A 38 -18.93 -22.44 2.23
N THR A 39 -18.45 -23.18 3.23
CA THR A 39 -19.20 -24.27 3.89
C THR A 39 -20.14 -23.78 4.99
N PHE A 40 -20.13 -22.49 5.32
CA PHE A 40 -20.90 -21.87 6.42
C PHE A 40 -20.55 -22.36 7.82
N THR A 41 -19.53 -23.23 7.97
CA THR A 41 -19.11 -23.80 9.27
C THR A 41 -17.64 -23.52 9.61
N GLU A 42 -16.99 -22.68 8.82
CA GLU A 42 -15.56 -22.39 8.93
C GLU A 42 -15.30 -20.90 9.11
N HIS A 43 -14.16 -20.55 9.71
CA HIS A 43 -13.70 -19.18 9.84
C HIS A 43 -12.52 -18.95 8.89
N GLU A 44 -12.80 -18.32 7.75
CA GLU A 44 -11.79 -17.99 6.75
C GLU A 44 -11.36 -16.53 6.85
N VAL A 45 -10.10 -16.27 6.51
CA VAL A 45 -9.53 -14.91 6.45
C VAL A 45 -9.08 -14.69 5.02
N GLY A 46 -9.60 -13.64 4.39
CA GLY A 46 -9.25 -13.26 3.02
C GLY A 46 -8.70 -11.85 2.97
N LEU A 47 -7.97 -11.52 1.90
CA LEU A 47 -7.52 -10.16 1.62
C LEU A 47 -8.08 -9.67 0.29
N LEU A 48 -8.85 -8.59 0.33
CA LEU A 48 -9.15 -7.76 -0.82
C LEU A 48 -8.19 -6.58 -0.82
N PHE A 49 -7.37 -6.44 -1.85
CA PHE A 49 -6.46 -5.31 -1.93
C PHE A 49 -6.45 -4.70 -3.34
N GLY A 50 -6.12 -3.42 -3.39
CA GLY A 50 -6.01 -2.64 -4.62
C GLY A 50 -5.28 -1.35 -4.31
N ASN A 51 -4.92 -0.56 -5.32
CA ASN A 51 -4.11 0.63 -5.09
C ASN A 51 -4.78 1.63 -4.10
N VAL A 52 -3.97 2.44 -3.43
CA VAL A 52 -4.44 3.47 -2.49
C VAL A 52 -5.40 4.43 -3.22
N GLN A 53 -6.59 4.68 -2.67
CA GLN A 53 -7.63 5.49 -3.32
C GLN A 53 -8.17 4.94 -4.67
N ALA A 54 -7.99 3.64 -4.97
CA ALA A 54 -8.52 3.00 -6.17
C ALA A 54 -10.04 2.70 -6.17
N GLY A 55 -10.77 3.06 -5.11
CA GLY A 55 -12.21 2.78 -5.01
C GLY A 55 -12.57 1.51 -4.23
N LYS A 56 -11.71 1.08 -3.28
CA LYS A 56 -11.92 -0.09 -2.40
C LYS A 56 -13.33 -0.21 -1.81
N THR A 57 -13.93 0.91 -1.40
CA THR A 57 -15.28 0.90 -0.81
C THR A 57 -16.35 0.42 -1.79
N GLY A 58 -16.26 0.74 -3.08
CA GLY A 58 -17.23 0.21 -4.05
C GLY A 58 -17.10 -1.30 -4.20
N GLN A 59 -15.85 -1.78 -4.27
CA GLN A 59 -15.52 -3.20 -4.39
C GLN A 59 -16.02 -4.02 -3.20
N MET A 60 -15.76 -3.54 -1.97
CA MET A 60 -16.19 -4.24 -0.76
C MET A 60 -17.73 -4.31 -0.65
N LEU A 61 -18.46 -3.27 -1.10
CA LEU A 61 -19.93 -3.27 -1.10
C LEU A 61 -20.51 -4.16 -2.19
N GLY A 62 -19.83 -4.29 -3.34
CA GLY A 62 -20.18 -5.29 -4.36
C GLY A 62 -20.07 -6.71 -3.82
N ILE A 63 -18.96 -7.05 -3.15
CA ILE A 63 -18.78 -8.35 -2.50
C ILE A 63 -19.83 -8.58 -1.40
N LEU A 64 -20.13 -7.55 -0.60
CA LEU A 64 -21.19 -7.61 0.41
C LEU A 64 -22.54 -7.97 -0.22
N CYS A 65 -22.91 -7.31 -1.32
CA CYS A 65 -24.15 -7.61 -2.03
C CYS A 65 -24.17 -9.01 -2.64
N ALA A 66 -23.04 -9.45 -3.23
CA ALA A 66 -22.89 -10.80 -3.77
C ALA A 66 -23.01 -11.89 -2.69
N ALA A 67 -22.57 -11.59 -1.46
CA ALA A 67 -22.74 -12.46 -0.30
C ALA A 67 -24.18 -12.44 0.23
N ALA A 68 -24.87 -11.29 0.19
CA ALA A 68 -26.30 -11.21 0.53
C ALA A 68 -27.16 -12.07 -0.41
N ASP A 69 -26.84 -12.07 -1.71
CA ASP A 69 -27.44 -12.98 -2.70
C ASP A 69 -27.20 -14.47 -2.39
N ARG A 70 -26.21 -14.78 -1.55
CA ARG A 70 -25.82 -16.13 -1.10
C ARG A 70 -26.19 -16.40 0.35
N SER A 71 -27.24 -15.75 0.85
CA SER A 71 -27.82 -16.00 2.18
C SER A 71 -26.91 -15.65 3.36
N PHE A 72 -25.94 -14.74 3.20
CA PHE A 72 -25.32 -14.10 4.36
C PHE A 72 -26.30 -13.05 4.93
N PRO A 73 -26.79 -13.19 6.18
CA PRO A 73 -27.82 -12.30 6.71
C PRO A 73 -27.25 -11.13 7.52
N VAL A 74 -25.98 -11.20 7.94
CA VAL A 74 -25.34 -10.20 8.80
C VAL A 74 -23.94 -9.88 8.31
N PHE A 75 -23.70 -8.58 8.16
CA PHE A 75 -22.45 -7.99 7.70
C PHE A 75 -21.92 -7.01 8.75
N ILE A 76 -20.61 -7.04 8.99
CA ILE A 76 -19.96 -6.09 9.88
C ILE A 76 -18.88 -5.36 9.08
N VAL A 77 -18.99 -4.04 8.98
CA VAL A 77 -17.97 -3.19 8.35
C VAL A 77 -17.20 -2.47 9.46
N LEU A 78 -15.92 -2.83 9.62
CA LEU A 78 -15.01 -2.22 10.57
C LEU A 78 -14.27 -1.05 9.92
N THR A 79 -14.30 0.13 10.54
CA THR A 79 -13.59 1.33 10.09
C THR A 79 -12.51 1.73 11.09
N THR A 80 -11.65 2.70 10.72
CA THR A 80 -10.66 3.26 11.65
C THR A 80 -11.32 3.93 12.87
N ASP A 81 -10.58 4.05 13.98
CA ASP A 81 -11.04 4.73 15.22
C ASP A 81 -11.04 6.26 15.06
N ASN A 82 -11.88 6.75 14.16
CA ASN A 82 -12.07 8.17 13.87
C ASN A 82 -13.55 8.42 13.57
N VAL A 83 -14.15 9.31 14.35
CA VAL A 83 -15.59 9.61 14.29
C VAL A 83 -16.00 10.18 12.93
N ALA A 84 -15.19 11.07 12.34
CA ALA A 84 -15.49 11.70 11.06
C ALA A 84 -15.40 10.69 9.90
N LEU A 85 -14.33 9.87 9.89
CA LEU A 85 -14.15 8.82 8.89
C LEU A 85 -15.22 7.72 9.00
N GLN A 86 -15.62 7.36 10.22
CA GLN A 86 -16.72 6.42 10.43
C GLN A 86 -18.03 6.99 9.90
N LYS A 87 -18.36 8.24 10.21
CA LYS A 87 -19.57 8.90 9.71
C LYS A 87 -19.58 8.97 8.18
N GLN A 88 -18.46 9.34 7.57
CA GLN A 88 -18.31 9.36 6.10
C GLN A 88 -18.56 7.97 5.48
N THR A 89 -18.03 6.92 6.09
CA THR A 89 -18.20 5.55 5.61
C THR A 89 -19.64 5.10 5.79
N TYR A 90 -20.25 5.38 6.94
CA TYR A 90 -21.66 5.10 7.21
C TYR A 90 -22.58 5.81 6.21
N ASP A 91 -22.43 7.13 6.02
CA ASP A 91 -23.25 7.91 5.08
C ASP A 91 -23.10 7.39 3.64
N ARG A 92 -21.89 6.97 3.25
CA ARG A 92 -21.65 6.33 1.95
C ARG A 92 -22.38 5.00 1.82
N ILE A 93 -22.31 4.14 2.83
CA ILE A 93 -23.00 2.84 2.84
C ILE A 93 -24.52 3.05 2.80
N VAL A 94 -25.06 4.00 3.56
CA VAL A 94 -26.48 4.37 3.50
C VAL A 94 -26.88 4.80 2.09
N LYS A 95 -26.13 5.71 1.49
CA LYS A 95 -26.39 6.18 0.11
C LYS A 95 -26.37 5.03 -0.90
N ASP A 96 -25.44 4.11 -0.75
CA ASP A 96 -25.15 3.06 -1.73
C ASP A 96 -26.07 1.84 -1.58
N LEU A 97 -26.40 1.44 -0.34
CA LEU A 97 -27.13 0.21 -0.03
C LEU A 97 -28.59 0.41 0.41
N ALA A 98 -29.02 1.62 0.80
CA ALA A 98 -30.44 1.83 1.13
C ALA A 98 -31.40 1.49 -0.03
N PRO A 99 -31.07 1.78 -1.31
CA PRO A 99 -31.89 1.32 -2.45
C PRO A 99 -31.95 -0.21 -2.61
N CYS A 100 -31.03 -0.93 -1.97
CA CYS A 100 -30.93 -2.38 -2.01
C CYS A 100 -31.67 -3.06 -0.84
N GLU A 101 -32.41 -2.32 0.00
CA GLU A 101 -33.26 -2.84 1.09
C GLU A 101 -32.47 -3.55 2.22
N PHE A 102 -31.28 -3.05 2.55
CA PHE A 102 -30.53 -3.49 3.72
C PHE A 102 -30.96 -2.77 5.01
N CYS A 103 -30.92 -3.48 6.13
CA CYS A 103 -30.99 -2.86 7.45
C CYS A 103 -29.61 -2.32 7.86
N ILE A 104 -29.37 -1.03 7.63
CA ILE A 104 -28.06 -0.40 7.90
C ILE A 104 -28.04 0.16 9.32
N CYS A 105 -27.11 -0.29 10.16
CA CYS A 105 -26.97 0.06 11.57
C CYS A 105 -25.63 0.76 11.81
N GLY A 106 -25.66 1.92 12.48
CA GLY A 106 -24.46 2.57 13.02
C GLY A 106 -24.12 2.05 14.43
N GLU A 107 -23.12 2.67 15.06
CA GLU A 107 -22.59 2.23 16.35
C GLU A 107 -23.62 2.24 17.50
N ALA A 108 -24.65 3.07 17.41
CA ALA A 108 -25.70 3.22 18.43
C ALA A 108 -26.98 2.43 18.13
N ASP A 109 -27.07 1.79 16.96
CA ASP A 109 -28.32 1.25 16.42
C ASP A 109 -28.58 -0.22 16.82
N ILE A 110 -28.22 -0.59 18.05
CA ILE A 110 -28.43 -1.97 18.55
C ILE A 110 -29.91 -2.33 18.53
N GLN A 111 -30.80 -1.45 19.00
CA GLN A 111 -32.23 -1.73 19.02
C GLN A 111 -32.79 -1.93 17.61
N LYS A 112 -32.35 -1.10 16.64
CA LYS A 112 -32.72 -1.26 15.22
C LYS A 112 -32.31 -2.62 14.67
N PHE A 113 -31.11 -3.10 15.01
CA PHE A 113 -30.65 -4.44 14.63
C PHE A 113 -31.52 -5.54 15.24
N ILE A 114 -31.88 -5.41 16.52
CA ILE A 114 -32.77 -6.36 17.21
C ILE A 114 -34.16 -6.38 16.58
N ASP A 115 -34.75 -5.21 16.37
CA ASP A 115 -36.10 -5.05 15.79
C ASP A 115 -36.18 -5.56 14.35
N ASN A 116 -35.09 -5.44 13.59
CA ASN A 116 -35.00 -6.00 12.25
C ASN A 116 -35.17 -7.52 12.24
N ALA A 117 -34.75 -8.23 13.30
CA ALA A 117 -34.88 -9.69 13.44
C ALA A 117 -34.45 -10.49 12.20
N LEU A 118 -33.46 -9.98 11.46
CA LEU A 118 -32.99 -10.49 10.16
C LEU A 118 -34.06 -10.57 9.04
N ALA A 119 -35.15 -9.79 9.14
CA ALA A 119 -36.14 -9.66 8.07
C ALA A 119 -35.52 -9.10 6.78
N GLN A 120 -34.55 -8.20 6.94
CA GLN A 120 -33.64 -7.76 5.88
C GLN A 120 -32.20 -8.09 6.27
N PRO A 121 -31.29 -8.33 5.31
CA PRO A 121 -29.88 -8.47 5.62
C PRO A 121 -29.35 -7.20 6.31
N ALA A 122 -28.61 -7.39 7.41
CA ALA A 122 -28.18 -6.30 8.27
C ALA A 122 -26.71 -5.92 8.03
N VAL A 123 -26.42 -4.64 7.83
CA VAL A 123 -25.06 -4.10 7.72
C VAL A 123 -24.76 -3.24 8.92
N ILE A 124 -23.79 -3.65 9.75
CA ILE A 124 -23.42 -2.97 10.98
C ILE A 124 -22.07 -2.27 10.76
N VAL A 125 -22.05 -0.93 10.84
CA VAL A 125 -20.84 -0.12 10.58
C VAL A 125 -20.23 0.35 11.92
N LEU A 126 -19.06 -0.19 12.25
CA LEU A 126 -18.40 0.01 13.56
C LEU A 126 -17.01 0.58 13.39
N LYS A 127 -16.63 1.58 14.19
CA LYS A 127 -15.21 1.89 14.35
C LYS A 127 -14.47 0.82 15.16
N LYS A 128 -13.17 0.68 14.91
CA LYS A 128 -12.22 -0.17 15.66
C LYS A 128 -11.91 0.37 17.06
N ASN A 129 -12.94 0.61 17.86
CA ASN A 129 -12.86 1.12 19.23
C ASN A 129 -13.29 0.06 20.24
N SER A 130 -12.51 -0.09 21.31
CA SER A 130 -12.71 -1.14 22.32
C SER A 130 -14.12 -1.16 22.94
N LYS A 131 -14.69 0.03 23.25
CA LYS A 131 -16.01 0.13 23.88
C LYS A 131 -17.12 -0.25 22.91
N VAL A 132 -17.05 0.26 21.67
CA VAL A 132 -18.03 -0.02 20.62
C VAL A 132 -18.03 -1.51 20.26
N LEU A 133 -16.85 -2.09 20.03
CA LEU A 133 -16.73 -3.52 19.70
C LEU A 133 -17.22 -4.42 20.85
N LEU A 134 -16.97 -4.04 22.11
CA LEU A 134 -17.53 -4.77 23.25
C LEU A 134 -19.06 -4.71 23.30
N GLN A 135 -19.64 -3.52 23.10
CA GLN A 135 -21.09 -3.35 23.09
C GLN A 135 -21.76 -4.21 22.01
N TRP A 136 -21.23 -4.18 20.79
CA TRP A 136 -21.75 -4.98 19.68
C TRP A 136 -21.48 -6.47 19.84
N SER A 137 -20.31 -6.88 20.36
CA SER A 137 -20.04 -8.27 20.70
C SER A 137 -21.09 -8.84 21.67
N ASN A 138 -21.48 -8.08 22.69
CA ASN A 138 -22.52 -8.49 23.63
C ASN A 138 -23.90 -8.56 22.96
N ALA A 139 -24.26 -7.56 22.14
CA ALA A 139 -25.54 -7.52 21.44
C ALA A 139 -25.71 -8.69 20.45
N LEU A 140 -24.67 -8.98 19.67
CA LEU A 140 -24.66 -10.10 18.74
C LEU A 140 -24.82 -11.43 19.50
N ALA A 141 -24.05 -11.63 20.58
CA ALA A 141 -24.14 -12.83 21.41
C ALA A 141 -25.52 -13.01 22.06
N SER A 142 -26.16 -11.93 22.51
CA SER A 142 -27.49 -11.99 23.15
C SER A 142 -28.64 -12.14 22.17
N SER A 143 -28.47 -11.72 20.91
CA SER A 143 -29.54 -11.71 19.91
C SER A 143 -29.96 -13.10 19.40
N SER A 144 -29.12 -14.13 19.60
CA SER A 144 -29.23 -15.46 18.97
C SER A 144 -29.13 -15.49 17.42
N PHE A 145 -29.10 -14.33 16.77
CA PHE A 145 -29.12 -14.19 15.30
C PHE A 145 -27.85 -14.67 14.62
N VAL A 146 -26.68 -14.53 15.25
CA VAL A 146 -25.40 -14.92 14.65
C VAL A 146 -24.99 -16.35 14.94
N LYS A 147 -25.54 -16.97 15.99
CA LYS A 147 -25.10 -18.31 16.44
C LYS A 147 -25.34 -19.40 15.38
N GLY A 148 -26.38 -19.26 14.57
CA GLY A 148 -26.72 -20.21 13.50
C GLY A 148 -26.47 -19.69 12.09
N ASN A 149 -25.85 -18.51 11.93
CA ASN A 149 -25.66 -17.86 10.63
C ASN A 149 -24.20 -17.45 10.44
N ALA A 150 -23.73 -17.50 9.19
CA ALA A 150 -22.39 -17.04 8.88
C ALA A 150 -22.30 -15.51 8.85
N LEU A 151 -21.13 -14.97 9.24
CA LEU A 151 -20.82 -13.55 9.18
C LEU A 151 -19.89 -13.23 8.03
N LEU A 152 -20.14 -12.12 7.33
CA LEU A 152 -19.11 -11.46 6.53
C LEU A 152 -18.64 -10.22 7.28
N ILE A 153 -17.38 -10.25 7.72
CA ILE A 153 -16.73 -9.13 8.42
C ILE A 153 -15.75 -8.49 7.44
N ILE A 154 -16.00 -7.23 7.08
CA ILE A 154 -15.16 -6.43 6.21
C ILE A 154 -14.34 -5.49 7.09
N ASP A 155 -13.02 -5.68 7.11
CA ASP A 155 -12.10 -4.85 7.87
C ASP A 155 -11.43 -3.82 6.96
N ASP A 156 -12.01 -2.63 6.88
CA ASP A 156 -11.44 -1.54 6.08
C ASP A 156 -10.21 -0.95 6.75
N GLU A 157 -9.15 -0.74 5.96
CA GLU A 157 -7.80 -0.42 6.44
C GLU A 157 -7.31 -1.47 7.45
N ALA A 158 -7.38 -2.76 7.08
CA ALA A 158 -7.05 -3.90 7.95
C ALA A 158 -5.61 -3.88 8.52
N ASP A 159 -4.68 -3.23 7.83
CA ASP A 159 -3.32 -3.00 8.31
C ASP A 159 -3.26 -1.95 9.45
N ALA A 160 -4.36 -1.29 9.77
CA ALA A 160 -4.51 -0.37 10.89
C ALA A 160 -5.42 -0.93 12.02
N ALA A 161 -4.91 -0.88 13.25
CA ALA A 161 -5.57 -1.23 14.52
C ALA A 161 -5.96 -2.71 14.74
N SER A 162 -6.37 -3.46 13.72
CA SER A 162 -6.88 -4.83 13.86
C SER A 162 -5.81 -5.86 14.22
N LEU A 163 -4.60 -5.73 13.64
CA LEU A 163 -3.48 -6.64 13.87
C LEU A 163 -2.98 -6.59 15.33
N ASN A 164 -2.48 -7.72 15.84
CA ASN A 164 -2.04 -7.84 17.22
C ASN A 164 -0.74 -7.05 17.49
N THR A 165 -0.85 -5.91 18.14
CA THR A 165 0.28 -5.03 18.51
C THR A 165 1.10 -5.52 19.71
N LEU A 166 0.68 -6.63 20.36
CA LEU A 166 1.33 -7.21 21.55
C LEU A 166 1.93 -8.60 21.28
N VAL A 167 2.07 -9.01 20.02
CA VAL A 167 2.56 -10.34 19.61
C VAL A 167 3.92 -10.67 20.22
N ASN A 168 4.84 -9.70 20.22
CA ASN A 168 6.19 -9.83 20.78
C ASN A 168 6.24 -9.88 22.32
N SER A 169 5.09 -9.74 22.99
CA SER A 169 4.96 -9.92 24.45
C SER A 169 4.10 -11.13 24.82
N ASN A 170 3.83 -12.05 23.88
CA ASN A 170 2.93 -13.20 24.09
C ASN A 170 1.55 -12.80 24.61
N ARG A 171 1.04 -11.64 24.19
CA ARG A 171 -0.28 -11.12 24.56
C ARG A 171 -1.08 -10.78 23.32
N VAL A 172 -2.39 -10.66 23.49
CA VAL A 172 -3.32 -10.24 22.45
C VAL A 172 -3.80 -8.82 22.78
N SER A 173 -3.71 -7.91 21.81
CA SER A 173 -4.20 -6.54 21.96
C SER A 173 -5.72 -6.50 22.13
N THR A 174 -6.24 -5.48 22.82
CA THR A 174 -7.67 -5.40 23.15
C THR A 174 -8.56 -5.38 21.91
N ILE A 175 -8.21 -4.59 20.89
CA ILE A 175 -8.99 -4.49 19.65
C ILE A 175 -9.00 -5.83 18.92
N ASN A 176 -7.83 -6.44 18.74
CA ASN A 176 -7.69 -7.75 18.11
C ASN A 176 -8.56 -8.80 18.82
N LYS A 177 -8.48 -8.88 20.16
CA LYS A 177 -9.30 -9.80 20.96
C LYS A 177 -10.81 -9.58 20.76
N ARG A 178 -11.27 -8.33 20.69
CA ARG A 178 -12.70 -8.01 20.52
C ARG A 178 -13.20 -8.39 19.13
N ILE A 179 -12.40 -8.13 18.10
CA ILE A 179 -12.69 -8.56 16.73
C ILE A 179 -12.80 -10.08 16.66
N THR A 180 -11.82 -10.81 17.22
CA THR A 180 -11.86 -12.27 17.31
C THR A 180 -13.12 -12.75 18.05
N THR A 181 -13.52 -12.10 19.14
CA THR A 181 -14.74 -12.45 19.89
C THR A 181 -16.01 -12.27 19.04
N ILE A 182 -16.07 -11.22 18.21
CA ILE A 182 -17.20 -10.99 17.29
C ILE A 182 -17.24 -12.07 16.21
N ARG A 183 -16.09 -12.38 15.61
CA ARG A 183 -15.95 -13.42 14.58
C ARG A 183 -16.41 -14.78 15.11
N ASP A 184 -15.90 -15.17 16.27
CA ASP A 184 -16.11 -16.48 16.88
C ASP A 184 -17.51 -16.61 17.54
N ALA A 185 -18.34 -15.56 17.52
CA ALA A 185 -19.73 -15.62 17.96
C ALA A 185 -20.67 -16.30 16.94
N SER A 186 -20.18 -16.52 15.72
CA SER A 186 -20.93 -17.11 14.59
C SER A 186 -20.54 -18.56 14.32
N ILE A 187 -21.40 -19.29 13.60
CA ILE A 187 -21.11 -20.69 13.19
C ILE A 187 -19.99 -20.77 12.13
N GLY A 188 -19.79 -19.69 11.39
CA GLY A 188 -18.74 -19.54 10.39
C GLY A 188 -18.62 -18.08 9.99
N SER A 189 -17.46 -17.70 9.47
CA SER A 189 -17.25 -16.32 9.03
C SER A 189 -16.26 -16.20 7.89
N ILE A 190 -16.48 -15.24 7.02
CA ILE A 190 -15.43 -14.70 6.15
C ILE A 190 -14.97 -13.37 6.75
N TYR A 191 -13.72 -13.33 7.20
CA TYR A 191 -13.06 -12.10 7.64
C TYR A 191 -12.26 -11.53 6.47
N LEU A 192 -12.86 -10.59 5.75
CA LEU A 192 -12.28 -9.94 4.58
C LEU A 192 -11.50 -8.69 4.99
N GLN A 193 -10.17 -8.81 4.99
CA GLN A 193 -9.25 -7.69 5.18
C GLN A 193 -9.24 -6.82 3.92
N VAL A 194 -9.44 -5.51 4.06
CA VAL A 194 -9.42 -4.57 2.94
C VAL A 194 -8.33 -3.53 3.17
N THR A 195 -7.36 -3.42 2.26
CA THR A 195 -6.30 -2.40 2.40
C THR A 195 -5.67 -2.02 1.05
N GLY A 196 -5.06 -0.83 1.00
CA GLY A 196 -4.16 -0.44 -0.10
C GLY A 196 -2.69 -0.76 0.15
N THR A 197 -2.36 -1.22 1.35
CA THR A 197 -0.99 -1.44 1.83
C THR A 197 -0.94 -2.78 2.56
N PRO A 198 -0.82 -3.91 1.83
CA PRO A 198 -0.97 -5.25 2.38
C PRO A 198 0.28 -5.76 3.13
N GLN A 199 1.35 -4.98 3.24
CA GLN A 199 2.64 -5.41 3.78
C GLN A 199 2.50 -6.04 5.17
N ALA A 200 1.78 -5.38 6.07
CA ALA A 200 1.59 -5.87 7.44
C ALA A 200 0.75 -7.14 7.49
N VAL A 201 -0.18 -7.30 6.54
CA VAL A 201 -1.10 -8.44 6.46
C VAL A 201 -0.39 -9.68 5.94
N PHE A 202 0.47 -9.54 4.92
CA PHE A 202 1.29 -10.64 4.43
C PHE A 202 2.34 -11.09 5.45
N LEU A 203 2.86 -10.15 6.25
CA LEU A 203 3.76 -10.44 7.38
C LEU A 203 3.00 -10.83 8.66
N GLN A 204 1.89 -11.56 8.55
CA GLN A 204 1.27 -12.26 9.67
C GLN A 204 1.60 -13.76 9.65
N THR A 205 1.75 -14.36 10.82
CA THR A 205 1.93 -15.81 10.95
C THR A 205 0.60 -16.55 10.82
N LYS A 206 0.59 -17.82 10.39
CA LYS A 206 -0.64 -18.64 10.40
C LYS A 206 -1.25 -18.73 11.81
N VAL A 207 -0.40 -18.84 12.83
CA VAL A 207 -0.80 -18.90 14.25
C VAL A 207 -1.51 -17.64 14.72
N SER A 208 -1.26 -16.48 14.09
CA SER A 208 -1.97 -15.24 14.43
C SER A 208 -3.48 -15.33 14.18
N GLY A 209 -3.91 -16.17 13.23
CA GLY A 209 -5.29 -16.21 12.75
C GLY A 209 -5.68 -15.00 11.88
N PHE A 210 -4.72 -14.19 11.42
CA PHE A 210 -4.91 -13.03 10.54
C PHE A 210 -4.07 -13.08 9.25
N LYS A 211 -3.32 -14.17 9.00
CA LYS A 211 -2.68 -14.42 7.70
C LYS A 211 -3.78 -14.81 6.70
N PRO A 212 -3.91 -14.13 5.54
CA PRO A 212 -4.93 -14.48 4.55
C PRO A 212 -4.73 -15.91 4.02
N ALA A 213 -5.83 -16.67 3.95
CA ALA A 213 -5.90 -17.95 3.26
C ALA A 213 -6.12 -17.78 1.75
N PHE A 214 -6.65 -16.63 1.33
CA PHE A 214 -6.83 -16.27 -0.06
C PHE A 214 -6.69 -14.75 -0.27
N THR A 215 -6.48 -14.34 -1.53
CA THR A 215 -6.38 -12.92 -1.89
C THR A 215 -7.13 -12.62 -3.18
N LYS A 216 -7.71 -11.43 -3.28
CA LYS A 216 -8.27 -10.87 -4.52
C LYS A 216 -7.66 -9.50 -4.74
N PHE A 217 -6.90 -9.36 -5.82
CA PHE A 217 -6.46 -8.06 -6.32
C PHE A 217 -7.52 -7.51 -7.28
N PHE A 218 -7.84 -6.22 -7.15
CA PHE A 218 -8.65 -5.52 -8.15
C PHE A 218 -7.85 -4.37 -8.76
N LYS A 219 -7.91 -4.26 -10.08
CA LYS A 219 -7.18 -3.23 -10.83
C LYS A 219 -7.94 -1.90 -10.78
N PRO A 220 -7.25 -0.76 -10.63
CA PRO A 220 -7.92 0.54 -10.71
C PRO A 220 -8.45 0.80 -12.13
N GLY A 221 -9.49 1.63 -12.24
CA GLY A 221 -10.04 2.03 -13.54
C GLY A 221 -9.11 2.97 -14.31
N LYS A 222 -9.34 3.13 -15.62
CA LYS A 222 -8.44 3.85 -16.56
C LYS A 222 -8.13 5.31 -16.19
N LYS A 223 -9.05 5.99 -15.50
CA LYS A 223 -8.90 7.40 -15.09
C LYS A 223 -8.09 7.60 -13.80
N TYR A 224 -7.72 6.50 -13.13
CA TYR A 224 -6.98 6.56 -11.88
C TYR A 224 -5.53 6.98 -12.12
N LEU A 225 -5.07 8.03 -11.43
CA LEU A 225 -3.66 8.36 -11.34
C LEU A 225 -3.07 7.71 -10.08
N GLY A 226 -2.09 6.83 -10.27
CA GLY A 226 -1.50 6.01 -9.21
C GLY A 226 0.02 6.08 -9.18
N GLY A 227 0.64 5.16 -8.43
CA GLY A 227 2.08 5.11 -8.24
C GLY A 227 2.87 5.15 -9.54
N ASP A 228 2.49 4.36 -10.56
CA ASP A 228 3.18 4.32 -11.86
C ASP A 228 3.10 5.64 -12.64
N PHE A 229 2.05 6.44 -12.43
CA PHE A 229 1.94 7.77 -13.04
C PHE A 229 2.91 8.76 -12.40
N PHE A 230 3.08 8.72 -11.07
CA PHE A 230 3.89 9.70 -10.34
C PHE A 230 5.35 9.27 -10.17
N PHE A 231 5.62 7.96 -10.11
CA PHE A 231 6.91 7.37 -9.74
C PHE A 231 7.40 6.35 -10.77
N GLY A 232 6.84 6.38 -11.97
CA GLY A 232 7.37 5.68 -13.14
C GLY A 232 8.50 6.47 -13.81
N ASP A 233 8.74 6.15 -15.08
CA ASP A 233 9.82 6.77 -15.85
C ASP A 233 9.49 8.23 -16.26
N ASP A 234 8.21 8.56 -16.42
CA ASP A 234 7.75 9.90 -16.79
C ASP A 234 7.62 10.80 -15.56
N LYS A 235 8.47 11.83 -15.49
CA LYS A 235 8.55 12.77 -14.35
C LYS A 235 7.79 14.08 -14.59
N LYS A 236 6.91 14.18 -15.60
CA LYS A 236 6.21 15.44 -15.96
C LYS A 236 5.48 16.11 -14.80
N SER A 237 4.90 15.34 -13.89
CA SER A 237 4.18 15.87 -12.73
C SER A 237 5.06 16.11 -11.51
N ILE A 238 6.37 15.88 -11.58
CA ILE A 238 7.30 15.97 -10.45
C ILE A 238 8.16 17.22 -10.60
N ARG A 239 8.23 18.01 -9.53
CA ARG A 239 9.06 19.21 -9.44
C ARG A 239 9.97 19.08 -8.22
N PHE A 240 11.28 19.09 -8.45
CA PHE A 240 12.24 18.88 -7.37
C PHE A 240 12.43 20.15 -6.54
N ILE A 241 12.27 20.01 -5.22
CA ILE A 241 12.56 21.05 -4.24
C ILE A 241 14.08 21.03 -3.97
N ASN A 242 14.71 22.20 -3.92
CA ASN A 242 16.14 22.32 -3.67
C ASN A 242 16.46 22.15 -2.17
N GLU A 243 17.14 21.06 -1.78
CA GLU A 243 17.50 20.81 -0.36
C GLU A 243 18.71 21.65 0.14
N LYS A 244 19.40 22.38 -0.75
CA LYS A 244 20.65 23.11 -0.42
C LYS A 244 20.47 24.52 0.16
N SER A 245 19.24 24.95 0.43
CA SER A 245 18.93 26.19 1.14
C SER A 245 18.90 25.94 2.66
N SER A 246 20.08 25.86 3.26
CA SER A 246 20.21 25.89 4.72
C SER A 246 19.64 27.20 5.28
N ALA A 247 18.41 27.20 5.79
CA ALA A 247 17.87 28.23 6.70
C ALA A 247 18.13 29.70 6.28
N THR A 248 18.12 29.99 4.98
CA THR A 248 18.17 31.32 4.38
C THR A 248 17.07 31.41 3.31
N ASP A 249 16.67 32.64 2.95
CA ASP A 249 15.46 33.03 2.19
C ASP A 249 15.09 32.23 0.91
N ASP A 250 15.90 31.29 0.43
CA ASP A 250 15.71 30.50 -0.82
C ASP A 250 14.59 29.44 -0.73
N ASP A 251 14.16 29.00 0.47
CA ASP A 251 12.96 28.13 0.62
C ASP A 251 11.67 28.84 0.15
N ALA A 252 11.70 30.17 0.05
CA ALA A 252 10.57 30.97 -0.40
C ALA A 252 10.21 30.72 -1.87
N ASP A 253 11.18 30.32 -2.71
CA ASP A 253 10.96 30.21 -4.16
C ASP A 253 10.17 28.94 -4.55
N ASP A 254 10.50 27.77 -3.99
CA ASP A 254 9.80 26.52 -4.37
C ASP A 254 8.35 26.49 -3.88
N MET A 255 8.06 27.02 -2.68
CA MET A 255 6.69 27.14 -2.18
C MET A 255 5.92 28.24 -2.91
N PHE A 256 6.59 29.31 -3.34
CA PHE A 256 6.01 30.33 -4.21
C PHE A 256 5.60 29.71 -5.54
N ASP A 257 6.46 28.94 -6.19
CA ASP A 257 6.15 28.23 -7.44
C ASP A 257 4.98 27.26 -7.27
N ALA A 258 4.93 26.52 -6.15
CA ALA A 258 3.79 25.66 -5.83
C ALA A 258 2.49 26.44 -5.69
N PHE A 259 2.52 27.60 -5.03
CA PHE A 259 1.36 28.47 -4.90
C PHE A 259 0.91 29.06 -6.24
N ILE A 260 1.84 29.55 -7.06
CA ILE A 260 1.54 30.08 -8.40
C ILE A 260 0.90 28.99 -9.25
N HIS A 261 1.48 27.78 -9.25
CA HIS A 261 0.90 26.63 -9.95
C HIS A 261 -0.52 26.30 -9.46
N HIS A 262 -0.76 26.29 -8.14
CA HIS A 262 -2.10 26.09 -7.57
C HIS A 262 -3.09 27.17 -8.01
N LEU A 263 -2.65 28.43 -8.09
CA LEU A 263 -3.48 29.55 -8.50
C LEU A 263 -3.93 29.42 -9.97
N LEU A 264 -3.02 29.03 -10.87
CA LEU A 264 -3.36 28.73 -12.26
C LEU A 264 -4.28 27.51 -12.39
N CYS A 265 -4.05 26.45 -11.61
CA CYS A 265 -4.94 25.29 -11.59
C CYS A 265 -6.35 25.67 -11.15
N SER A 266 -6.44 26.50 -10.11
CA SER A 266 -7.69 27.03 -9.59
C SER A 266 -8.44 27.88 -10.61
N ALA A 267 -7.73 28.77 -11.32
CA ALA A 267 -8.29 29.58 -12.40
C ALA A 267 -8.81 28.71 -13.56
N GLN A 268 -8.00 27.77 -14.04
CA GLN A 268 -8.36 26.84 -15.12
C GLN A 268 -9.58 25.99 -14.74
N PHE A 269 -9.65 25.50 -13.50
CA PHE A 269 -10.80 24.75 -13.02
C PHE A 269 -12.06 25.61 -12.90
N ASN A 270 -11.96 26.82 -12.36
CA ASN A 270 -13.12 27.70 -12.27
C ASN A 270 -13.69 28.04 -13.65
N LEU A 271 -12.85 28.43 -14.60
CA LEU A 271 -13.25 28.77 -15.97
C LEU A 271 -13.83 27.57 -16.74
N THR A 272 -13.53 26.34 -16.30
CA THR A 272 -14.12 25.10 -16.85
C THR A 272 -15.26 24.53 -15.99
N GLY A 273 -15.84 25.35 -15.10
CA GLY A 273 -17.03 25.03 -14.32
C GLY A 273 -16.80 24.23 -13.03
N LYS A 274 -15.53 23.95 -12.67
CA LYS A 274 -15.17 23.26 -11.42
C LYS A 274 -14.92 24.29 -10.32
N LYS A 275 -15.69 24.23 -9.24
CA LYS A 275 -15.65 25.19 -8.13
C LYS A 275 -14.73 24.79 -6.96
N VAL A 276 -13.90 23.78 -7.14
CA VAL A 276 -12.98 23.31 -6.11
C VAL A 276 -11.63 22.96 -6.72
N CYS A 277 -10.57 23.44 -6.07
CA CYS A 277 -9.19 23.07 -6.35
C CYS A 277 -8.45 23.02 -5.02
N ASN A 278 -7.72 21.94 -4.77
CA ASN A 278 -7.02 21.74 -3.51
C ASN A 278 -5.51 21.69 -3.72
N PHE A 279 -4.78 22.26 -2.75
CA PHE A 279 -3.34 22.23 -2.61
C PHE A 279 -2.99 21.71 -1.21
N VAL A 280 -2.24 20.61 -1.13
CA VAL A 280 -1.78 20.05 0.16
C VAL A 280 -0.31 20.40 0.40
N ILE A 281 -0.02 21.00 1.55
CA ILE A 281 1.33 21.20 2.08
C ILE A 281 1.55 20.21 3.22
N HIS A 282 2.60 19.39 3.10
CA HIS A 282 2.95 18.36 4.06
C HIS A 282 4.36 18.58 4.67
N PRO A 283 4.51 19.50 5.65
CA PRO A 283 5.81 19.98 6.13
C PRO A 283 6.39 19.18 7.32
N GLY A 284 5.68 18.17 7.83
CA GLY A 284 6.11 17.38 9.00
C GLY A 284 4.96 17.07 9.95
N VAL A 285 5.30 16.55 11.15
CA VAL A 285 4.30 16.14 12.17
C VAL A 285 4.15 17.17 13.29
N ARG A 286 5.10 18.10 13.42
CA ARG A 286 5.13 19.08 14.51
C ARG A 286 4.19 20.26 14.19
N ASN A 287 3.42 20.70 15.18
CA ASN A 287 2.57 21.89 15.06
C ASN A 287 3.37 23.15 14.69
N GLU A 288 4.63 23.23 15.12
CA GLU A 288 5.57 24.27 14.72
C GLU A 288 5.80 24.29 13.21
N SER A 289 6.04 23.13 12.59
CA SER A 289 6.20 23.00 11.15
C SER A 289 4.96 23.45 10.39
N HIS A 290 3.76 23.14 10.88
CA HIS A 290 2.50 23.62 10.29
C HIS A 290 2.35 25.14 10.43
N SER A 291 2.73 25.68 11.59
CA SER A 291 2.66 27.13 11.83
C SER A 291 3.64 27.90 10.94
N ASN A 292 4.83 27.36 10.72
CA ASN A 292 5.82 27.95 9.82
C ASN A 292 5.35 27.91 8.36
N ALA A 293 4.84 26.77 7.90
CA ALA A 293 4.24 26.67 6.57
C ALA A 293 3.08 27.65 6.39
N LYS A 294 2.21 27.82 7.40
CA LYS A 294 1.12 28.81 7.37
C LYS A 294 1.67 30.23 7.21
N LYS A 295 2.71 30.59 7.98
CA LYS A 295 3.34 31.91 7.90
C LYS A 295 3.94 32.16 6.51
N GLN A 296 4.70 31.20 5.99
CA GLN A 296 5.30 31.28 4.65
C GLN A 296 4.25 31.48 3.56
N ILE A 297 3.22 30.62 3.50
CA ILE A 297 2.20 30.74 2.47
C ILE A 297 1.36 32.01 2.59
N THR A 298 1.11 32.48 3.82
CA THR A 298 0.43 33.77 4.05
C THR A 298 1.27 34.94 3.52
N SER A 299 2.59 34.89 3.72
CA SER A 299 3.51 35.90 3.18
C SER A 299 3.52 35.87 1.65
N ILE A 300 3.60 34.69 1.05
CA ILE A 300 3.54 34.48 -0.41
C ILE A 300 2.25 35.06 -1.02
N ILE A 301 1.09 34.78 -0.41
CA ILE A 301 -0.20 35.33 -0.85
C ILE A 301 -0.19 36.86 -0.76
N SER A 302 0.33 37.41 0.34
CA SER A 302 0.41 38.87 0.54
C SER A 302 1.31 39.53 -0.51
N LYS A 303 2.46 38.92 -0.82
CA LYS A 303 3.34 39.34 -1.91
C LYS A 303 2.62 39.31 -3.26
N CYS A 304 1.93 38.21 -3.57
CA CYS A 304 1.17 38.10 -4.82
C CYS A 304 0.09 39.18 -4.94
N ARG A 305 -0.63 39.49 -3.85
CA ARG A 305 -1.61 40.57 -3.82
C ARG A 305 -0.99 41.94 -4.08
N SER A 306 0.18 42.24 -3.51
CA SER A 306 0.83 43.55 -3.71
C SER A 306 1.36 43.75 -5.13
N ILE A 307 1.73 42.67 -5.83
CA ILE A 307 2.25 42.75 -7.20
C ILE A 307 1.23 42.40 -8.28
N LYS A 308 -0.02 42.03 -7.96
CA LYS A 308 -0.97 41.43 -8.91
C LYS A 308 -1.24 42.23 -10.19
N ASP A 309 -1.05 43.55 -10.15
CA ASP A 309 -1.25 44.46 -11.28
C ASP A 309 0.05 44.94 -11.94
N SER A 310 1.20 44.39 -11.52
CA SER A 310 2.50 44.71 -12.10
C SER A 310 2.82 43.85 -13.34
N ALA A 311 3.76 44.33 -14.16
CA ALA A 311 4.31 43.56 -15.27
C ALA A 311 5.03 42.28 -14.79
N GLU A 312 5.68 42.35 -13.63
CA GLU A 312 6.35 41.22 -12.98
C GLU A 312 5.37 40.07 -12.70
N TYR A 313 4.19 40.35 -12.13
CA TYR A 313 3.18 39.32 -11.89
C TYR A 313 2.68 38.69 -13.19
N LYS A 314 2.45 39.50 -14.23
CA LYS A 314 2.05 38.98 -15.55
C LYS A 314 3.10 38.01 -16.12
N GLU A 315 4.39 38.33 -15.96
CA GLU A 315 5.49 37.47 -16.39
C GLU A 315 5.55 36.16 -15.59
N ILE A 316 5.46 36.22 -14.26
CA ILE A 316 5.40 35.05 -13.37
C ILE A 316 4.26 34.11 -13.77
N ILE A 317 3.04 34.64 -13.93
CA ILE A 317 1.88 33.84 -14.34
C ILE A 317 2.07 33.29 -15.76
N LYS A 318 2.68 34.04 -16.67
CA LYS A 318 2.93 33.59 -18.05
C LYS A 318 3.87 32.39 -18.11
N ILE A 319 4.98 32.43 -17.37
CA ILE A 319 5.95 31.33 -17.30
C ILE A 319 5.28 30.05 -16.83
N GLU A 320 4.47 30.12 -15.77
CA GLU A 320 3.78 28.94 -15.26
C GLU A 320 2.62 28.50 -16.16
N TYR A 321 1.91 29.44 -16.79
CA TYR A 321 0.83 29.14 -17.74
C TYR A 321 1.33 28.33 -18.92
N ASP A 322 2.52 28.63 -19.44
CA ASP A 322 3.07 27.91 -20.59
C ASP A 322 3.39 26.44 -20.28
N LYS A 323 3.63 26.09 -19.01
CA LYS A 323 3.80 24.70 -18.54
C LYS A 323 2.49 23.95 -18.35
N LEU A 324 1.36 24.65 -18.19
CA LEU A 324 0.06 24.03 -17.92
C LEU A 324 -0.49 23.32 -19.17
N LEU A 325 -0.81 22.03 -19.09
CA LEU A 325 -1.31 21.25 -20.23
C LEU A 325 -2.57 20.45 -19.87
N PRO A 326 -3.72 21.10 -19.55
CA PRO A 326 -4.92 20.41 -19.07
C PRO A 326 -5.35 19.26 -19.98
N ALA A 327 -5.53 18.07 -19.41
CA ALA A 327 -5.93 16.87 -20.13
C ALA A 327 -7.45 16.66 -20.09
N ASN A 328 -8.14 17.13 -19.04
CA ASN A 328 -9.57 16.93 -18.84
C ASN A 328 -10.41 18.15 -19.23
N GLY A 329 -9.98 18.92 -20.23
CA GLY A 329 -10.69 20.06 -20.78
C GLY A 329 -9.81 21.02 -21.58
N PRO A 330 -10.39 21.96 -22.33
CA PRO A 330 -9.61 22.92 -23.11
C PRO A 330 -8.85 23.89 -22.19
N LYS A 331 -7.56 24.09 -22.51
CA LYS A 331 -6.73 25.14 -21.90
C LYS A 331 -7.36 26.50 -22.18
N GLN A 332 -7.63 27.26 -21.13
CA GLN A 332 -8.28 28.56 -21.27
C GLN A 332 -7.27 29.63 -21.71
N PRO A 333 -7.70 30.69 -22.42
CA PRO A 333 -6.79 31.75 -22.87
C PRO A 333 -6.03 32.41 -21.72
N PHE A 334 -4.77 32.77 -21.98
CA PHE A 334 -3.88 33.35 -20.97
C PHE A 334 -4.46 34.57 -20.25
N GLU A 335 -5.05 35.52 -20.99
CA GLU A 335 -5.61 36.74 -20.37
C GLU A 335 -6.79 36.40 -19.44
N GLN A 336 -7.62 35.39 -19.78
CA GLN A 336 -8.70 34.95 -18.88
C GLN A 336 -8.14 34.26 -17.62
N ILE A 337 -7.09 33.46 -17.75
CA ILE A 337 -6.42 32.85 -16.60
C ILE A 337 -5.81 33.93 -15.72
N LEU A 338 -5.13 34.92 -16.30
CA LEU A 338 -4.50 36.04 -15.59
C LEU A 338 -5.54 36.87 -14.82
N ASP A 339 -6.65 37.25 -15.45
CA ASP A 339 -7.71 37.99 -14.77
C ASP A 339 -8.30 37.15 -13.63
N LYS A 340 -8.49 35.85 -13.88
CA LYS A 340 -9.04 34.95 -12.88
C LYS A 340 -8.10 34.71 -11.69
N THR A 341 -6.78 34.68 -11.90
CA THR A 341 -5.83 34.54 -10.79
C THR A 341 -5.88 35.76 -9.87
N LYS A 342 -6.07 36.96 -10.42
CA LYS A 342 -6.28 38.19 -9.65
C LYS A 342 -7.58 38.16 -8.85
N GLU A 343 -8.69 37.71 -9.46
CA GLU A 343 -9.96 37.54 -8.77
C GLU A 343 -9.84 36.56 -7.59
N ILE A 344 -9.17 35.41 -7.80
CA ILE A 344 -9.00 34.40 -6.76
C ILE A 344 -8.18 34.94 -5.58
N LEU A 345 -7.14 35.73 -5.84
CA LEU A 345 -6.32 36.33 -4.78
C LEU A 345 -7.13 37.22 -3.83
N GLU A 346 -8.16 37.90 -4.33
CA GLU A 346 -9.03 38.78 -3.52
C GLU A 346 -10.28 38.07 -2.97
N SER A 347 -10.54 36.83 -3.40
CA SER A 347 -11.72 36.09 -3.00
C SER A 347 -11.60 35.51 -1.58
N GLU A 348 -12.71 35.52 -0.84
CA GLU A 348 -12.87 34.78 0.43
C GLU A 348 -12.89 33.25 0.23
N ASP A 349 -13.02 32.79 -1.03
CA ASP A 349 -12.93 31.38 -1.38
C ASP A 349 -11.50 30.82 -1.38
N LEU A 350 -10.46 31.69 -1.34
CA LEU A 350 -9.06 31.28 -1.18
C LEU A 350 -8.78 31.08 0.33
N LYS A 351 -8.70 29.82 0.77
CA LYS A 351 -8.67 29.47 2.19
C LYS A 351 -7.39 28.77 2.57
N ILE A 352 -6.84 29.10 3.75
CA ILE A 352 -5.76 28.34 4.38
C ILE A 352 -6.35 27.51 5.52
N LEU A 353 -6.40 26.20 5.34
CA LEU A 353 -6.98 25.24 6.28
C LEU A 353 -5.84 24.48 6.98
N VAL A 354 -5.76 24.57 8.31
CA VAL A 354 -4.74 23.85 9.09
C VAL A 354 -5.38 22.69 9.84
N MET A 355 -4.89 21.47 9.59
CA MET A 355 -5.41 20.24 10.20
C MET A 355 -4.44 19.71 11.27
N ASN A 356 -4.71 20.02 12.54
CA ASN A 356 -3.86 19.63 13.70
C ASN A 356 -4.43 18.45 14.50
N GLY A 357 -3.56 17.45 14.75
CA GLY A 357 -3.80 16.06 15.19
C GLY A 357 -4.73 15.73 16.36
N SER A 358 -5.26 16.68 17.13
CA SER A 358 -5.94 16.39 18.39
C SER A 358 -7.43 16.76 18.41
N HIS A 359 -7.86 17.74 17.63
CA HIS A 359 -9.27 18.12 17.48
C HIS A 359 -9.38 18.86 16.14
N ALA A 360 -9.78 18.16 15.08
CA ALA A 360 -10.05 18.82 13.81
C ALA A 360 -11.27 19.74 14.01
N THR A 361 -11.01 21.04 14.17
CA THR A 361 -12.00 22.12 14.13
C THR A 361 -12.44 22.47 12.70
N VAL A 362 -11.84 21.83 11.70
CA VAL A 362 -12.26 21.94 10.30
C VAL A 362 -13.32 20.87 10.07
N GLU A 363 -14.56 21.28 9.86
CA GLU A 363 -15.60 20.34 9.43
C GLU A 363 -15.15 19.70 8.09
N ASP A 364 -15.39 18.39 7.92
CA ASP A 364 -14.98 17.57 6.75
C ASP A 364 -15.55 18.05 5.39
N THR A 365 -16.19 19.22 5.38
CA THR A 365 -16.86 19.89 4.27
C THR A 365 -16.11 21.13 3.78
N GLU A 366 -15.25 21.75 4.59
CA GLU A 366 -14.67 23.06 4.25
C GLU A 366 -13.81 23.03 2.97
N TYR A 367 -13.10 21.93 2.72
CA TYR A 367 -12.24 21.73 1.54
C TYR A 367 -12.98 21.16 0.31
N LYS A 368 -14.31 21.01 0.36
CA LYS A 368 -15.14 20.53 -0.76
C LYS A 368 -15.56 21.64 -1.73
N SER A 369 -15.28 22.89 -1.39
CA SER A 369 -15.55 24.09 -2.20
C SER A 369 -14.42 25.10 -2.07
N GLY A 370 -14.24 25.96 -3.07
CA GLY A 370 -13.24 27.03 -3.04
C GLY A 370 -11.85 26.57 -3.45
N TYR A 371 -10.86 27.42 -3.21
CA TYR A 371 -9.46 27.23 -3.58
C TYR A 371 -8.67 27.06 -2.30
N ASN A 372 -8.46 25.81 -1.89
CA ASN A 372 -7.99 25.54 -0.54
C ASN A 372 -6.52 25.14 -0.52
N ILE A 373 -5.80 25.76 0.40
CA ILE A 373 -4.45 25.40 0.80
C ILE A 373 -4.56 24.69 2.14
N ILE A 374 -4.32 23.39 2.12
CA ILE A 374 -4.49 22.50 3.26
C ILE A 374 -3.11 22.18 3.81
N ILE A 375 -2.88 22.54 5.07
CA ILE A 375 -1.62 22.29 5.78
C ILE A 375 -1.88 21.19 6.79
N GLY A 376 -1.20 20.05 6.63
CA GLY A 376 -1.45 18.88 7.46
C GLY A 376 -0.24 18.01 7.71
N GLY A 377 -0.27 17.35 8.87
CA GLY A 377 0.70 16.35 9.30
C GLY A 377 0.04 14.97 9.35
N ASN A 378 -0.27 14.50 10.56
CA ASN A 378 -0.89 13.19 10.78
C ASN A 378 -2.38 13.11 10.41
N ILE A 379 -3.11 14.24 10.29
CA ILE A 379 -4.54 14.25 9.91
C ILE A 379 -4.77 14.04 8.41
N LEU A 380 -3.73 14.17 7.58
CA LEU A 380 -3.73 13.59 6.23
C LEU A 380 -3.73 12.04 6.27
N GLY A 381 -3.87 11.45 7.45
CA GLY A 381 -3.97 10.03 7.74
C GLY A 381 -5.08 9.31 6.98
N ARG A 382 -5.09 7.99 7.16
CA ARG A 382 -5.84 6.99 6.39
C ARG A 382 -7.30 7.41 6.18
N GLY A 383 -7.83 7.28 4.96
CA GLY A 383 -9.25 7.48 4.66
C GLY A 383 -9.67 8.88 4.20
N VAL A 384 -8.88 9.94 4.44
CA VAL A 384 -9.22 11.29 3.96
C VAL A 384 -9.00 11.42 2.45
N THR A 385 -9.95 12.03 1.74
CA THR A 385 -9.88 12.28 0.29
C THR A 385 -10.10 13.76 0.00
N PHE A 386 -9.13 14.39 -0.67
CA PHE A 386 -9.24 15.78 -1.11
C PHE A 386 -9.77 15.83 -2.55
N PRO A 387 -10.96 16.39 -2.79
CA PRO A 387 -11.51 16.51 -4.13
C PRO A 387 -10.66 17.48 -4.96
N LYS A 388 -10.41 17.18 -6.23
CA LYS A 388 -9.69 18.06 -7.16
C LYS A 388 -8.35 18.58 -6.60
N LEU A 389 -7.62 17.75 -5.86
CA LEU A 389 -6.24 18.05 -5.44
C LEU A 389 -5.35 18.07 -6.68
N GLN A 390 -4.77 19.22 -7.01
CA GLN A 390 -3.88 19.37 -8.18
C GLN A 390 -2.43 19.66 -7.80
N THR A 391 -2.21 20.15 -6.59
CA THR A 391 -0.90 20.63 -6.16
C THR A 391 -0.54 20.00 -4.82
N ILE A 392 0.68 19.49 -4.71
CA ILE A 392 1.20 18.92 -3.47
C ILE A 392 2.60 19.44 -3.24
N TYR A 393 2.88 19.90 -2.02
CA TYR A 393 4.21 20.28 -1.57
C TYR A 393 4.59 19.39 -0.40
N TYR A 394 5.50 18.44 -0.66
CA TYR A 394 5.83 17.33 0.25
C TYR A 394 7.28 17.43 0.70
N THR A 395 7.50 17.78 1.97
CA THR A 395 8.84 17.89 2.58
C THR A 395 9.01 17.04 3.84
N ARG A 396 8.03 16.18 4.15
CA ARG A 396 8.07 15.32 5.34
C ARG A 396 9.08 14.17 5.18
N VAL A 397 10.15 14.21 5.97
CA VAL A 397 11.08 13.08 6.14
C VAL A 397 10.84 12.38 7.49
N ALA A 398 10.68 11.05 7.46
CA ALA A 398 10.60 10.24 8.67
C ALA A 398 11.99 9.67 9.03
N LYS A 399 12.39 9.73 10.30
CA LYS A 399 13.67 9.16 10.77
C LYS A 399 13.79 7.65 10.52
N LYS A 400 12.66 6.95 10.55
CA LYS A 400 12.55 5.51 10.26
C LYS A 400 11.34 5.33 9.34
N PRO A 401 11.51 5.43 8.02
CA PRO A 401 10.40 5.36 7.09
C PRO A 401 9.78 3.95 7.10
N GLN A 402 8.45 3.94 6.98
CA GLN A 402 7.62 2.74 6.88
C GLN A 402 6.87 2.82 5.54
N ALA A 403 7.06 1.82 4.69
CA ALA A 403 6.54 1.80 3.33
C ALA A 403 5.02 1.93 3.31
N ASP A 404 4.32 1.10 4.09
CA ASP A 404 2.86 1.15 4.22
C ASP A 404 2.34 2.55 4.62
N THR A 405 2.97 3.18 5.59
CA THR A 405 2.55 4.44 6.17
C THR A 405 2.81 5.59 5.20
N MET A 406 3.95 5.58 4.53
CA MET A 406 4.26 6.59 3.51
C MET A 406 3.32 6.46 2.31
N TRP A 407 3.14 5.24 1.80
CA TRP A 407 2.27 5.00 0.65
C TRP A 407 0.82 5.37 0.93
N GLN A 408 0.34 5.07 2.14
CA GLN A 408 -1.02 5.39 2.55
C GLN A 408 -1.26 6.90 2.76
N HIS A 409 -0.20 7.69 2.98
CA HIS A 409 -0.26 9.16 3.03
C HIS A 409 -0.15 9.82 1.65
N SER A 410 0.08 9.05 0.58
CA SER A 410 0.11 9.56 -0.80
C SER A 410 -1.30 9.94 -1.29
N ARG A 411 -1.78 11.12 -0.88
CA ARG A 411 -3.08 11.69 -1.28
C ARG A 411 -3.12 12.17 -2.73
N MET A 412 -1.97 12.15 -3.41
CA MET A 412 -1.82 12.49 -4.82
C MET A 412 -2.59 11.56 -5.74
N PHE A 413 -2.82 10.32 -5.32
CA PHE A 413 -3.54 9.35 -6.11
C PHE A 413 -5.04 9.67 -6.22
N GLY A 414 -5.71 9.06 -7.19
CA GLY A 414 -7.16 9.14 -7.34
C GLY A 414 -7.64 9.45 -8.75
N TYR A 415 -8.97 9.50 -8.90
CA TYR A 415 -9.67 9.60 -10.19
C TYR A 415 -10.00 11.04 -10.61
N ASP A 416 -9.99 11.98 -9.67
CA ASP A 416 -10.44 13.36 -9.89
C ASP A 416 -9.26 14.35 -10.02
N ARG A 417 -8.11 13.81 -10.44
CA ARG A 417 -6.87 14.51 -10.79
C ARG A 417 -6.86 14.83 -12.29
N ASP A 418 -6.20 15.92 -12.69
CA ASP A 418 -5.95 16.18 -14.12
C ASP A 418 -4.48 15.87 -14.41
N PRO A 419 -4.16 14.81 -15.18
CA PRO A 419 -2.78 14.38 -15.38
C PRO A 419 -1.89 15.46 -16.02
N GLY A 420 -2.48 16.40 -16.76
CA GLY A 420 -1.75 17.50 -17.38
C GLY A 420 -1.61 18.74 -16.51
N MET A 421 -2.20 18.75 -15.32
CA MET A 421 -2.11 19.83 -14.34
C MET A 421 -1.53 19.38 -13.01
N MET A 422 -1.50 18.08 -12.70
CA MET A 422 -0.93 17.58 -11.46
C MET A 422 0.53 17.99 -11.29
N ALA A 423 0.87 18.59 -10.16
CA ALA A 423 2.23 18.85 -9.74
C ALA A 423 2.49 18.41 -8.30
N VAL A 424 3.55 17.63 -8.12
CA VAL A 424 4.10 17.20 -6.83
C VAL A 424 5.47 17.82 -6.68
N PHE A 425 5.55 18.82 -5.80
CA PHE A 425 6.78 19.44 -5.34
C PHE A 425 7.34 18.56 -4.21
N ILE A 426 8.51 17.96 -4.44
CA ILE A 426 9.10 16.94 -3.56
C ILE A 426 10.62 16.97 -3.67
N THR A 427 11.35 16.56 -2.64
CA THR A 427 12.80 16.45 -2.73
C THR A 427 13.22 15.18 -3.49
N GLU A 428 14.43 15.17 -4.07
CA GLU A 428 14.95 13.99 -4.80
C GLU A 428 15.01 12.75 -3.92
N HIS A 429 15.42 12.91 -2.65
CA HIS A 429 15.49 11.82 -1.68
C HIS A 429 14.11 11.19 -1.43
N LEU A 430 13.09 12.01 -1.19
CA LEU A 430 11.73 11.52 -0.96
C LEU A 430 11.12 10.91 -2.22
N TYR A 431 11.40 11.50 -3.39
CA TYR A 431 10.98 10.94 -4.67
C TYR A 431 11.56 9.54 -4.89
N LYS A 432 12.87 9.34 -4.67
CA LYS A 432 13.51 8.03 -4.78
C LYS A 432 12.87 7.02 -3.82
N LEU A 433 12.59 7.42 -2.58
CA LEU A 433 11.92 6.56 -1.61
C LEU A 433 10.52 6.13 -2.07
N PHE A 434 9.73 7.03 -2.66
CA PHE A 434 8.43 6.65 -3.22
C PHE A 434 8.55 5.77 -4.47
N MET A 435 9.56 5.96 -5.32
CA MET A 435 9.84 5.02 -6.42
C MET A 435 10.12 3.62 -5.88
N ASP A 436 10.98 3.50 -4.87
CA ASP A 436 11.32 2.20 -4.27
C ASP A 436 10.09 1.53 -3.64
N ILE A 437 9.20 2.32 -3.01
CA ILE A 437 7.92 1.80 -2.50
C ILE A 437 7.01 1.34 -3.65
N ASN A 438 6.94 2.11 -4.75
CA ASN A 438 6.13 1.76 -5.92
C ASN A 438 6.60 0.44 -6.54
N GLU A 439 7.90 0.28 -6.76
CA GLU A 439 8.50 -0.94 -7.30
C GLU A 439 8.23 -2.14 -6.40
N GLY A 440 8.38 -1.99 -5.08
CA GLY A 440 8.04 -3.04 -4.11
C GLY A 440 6.57 -3.44 -4.18
N ASN A 441 5.65 -2.48 -4.30
CA ASN A 441 4.22 -2.76 -4.46
C ASN A 441 3.91 -3.49 -5.77
N ASN A 442 4.49 -3.05 -6.88
CA ASN A 442 4.33 -3.71 -8.18
C ASN A 442 4.90 -5.13 -8.18
N SER A 443 6.02 -5.34 -7.49
CA SER A 443 6.61 -6.66 -7.29
C SER A 443 5.66 -7.58 -6.49
N MET A 444 5.06 -7.08 -5.40
CA MET A 444 4.07 -7.86 -4.64
C MET A 444 2.86 -8.22 -5.50
N ILE A 445 2.31 -7.28 -6.27
CA ILE A 445 1.16 -7.54 -7.18
C ILE A 445 1.48 -8.67 -8.17
N ARG A 446 2.65 -8.62 -8.82
CA ARG A 446 3.07 -9.66 -9.79
C ARG A 446 3.31 -11.02 -9.15
N GLN A 447 3.79 -11.06 -7.91
CA GLN A 447 3.90 -12.31 -7.15
C GLN A 447 2.52 -12.90 -6.87
N ILE A 448 1.59 -12.07 -6.38
CA ILE A 448 0.22 -12.49 -6.01
C ILE A 448 -0.55 -13.02 -7.22
N GLU A 449 -0.39 -12.41 -8.41
CA GLU A 449 -0.96 -12.91 -9.66
C GLU A 449 -0.48 -14.34 -10.01
N LYS A 450 0.64 -14.81 -9.44
CA LYS A 450 1.16 -16.19 -9.60
C LYS A 450 0.85 -17.11 -8.42
N GLY A 451 0.27 -16.60 -7.33
CA GLY A 451 -0.01 -17.34 -6.10
C GLY A 451 0.37 -16.56 -4.84
N ILE A 452 -0.12 -17.02 -3.68
CA ILE A 452 0.01 -16.30 -2.40
C ILE A 452 1.02 -16.92 -1.43
N ASP A 453 1.66 -18.01 -1.84
CA ASP A 453 2.64 -18.71 -1.01
C ASP A 453 4.00 -17.99 -1.05
N ASN A 454 4.54 -17.67 0.13
CA ASN A 454 5.87 -17.07 0.33
C ASN A 454 6.08 -15.73 -0.41
N ILE A 455 5.09 -14.83 -0.37
CA ILE A 455 5.20 -13.47 -0.92
C ILE A 455 6.38 -12.74 -0.28
N GLN A 456 7.37 -12.39 -1.09
CA GLN A 456 8.53 -11.62 -0.65
C GLN A 456 8.22 -10.13 -0.68
N ILE A 457 8.42 -9.49 0.47
CA ILE A 457 8.40 -8.03 0.56
C ILE A 457 9.83 -7.53 0.46
N ILE A 458 10.11 -6.74 -0.57
CA ILE A 458 11.46 -6.32 -0.94
C ILE A 458 11.54 -4.81 -0.87
N TYR A 459 12.39 -4.28 -0.01
CA TYR A 459 12.63 -2.84 0.11
C TYR A 459 14.11 -2.53 0.34
N PRO A 460 14.59 -1.34 -0.04
CA PRO A 460 15.95 -0.91 0.27
C PRO A 460 16.25 -0.88 1.77
N GLU A 461 17.53 -0.97 2.11
CA GLU A 461 17.98 -0.76 3.48
C GLU A 461 17.52 0.61 4.02
N GLY A 462 17.07 0.64 5.28
CA GLY A 462 16.52 1.83 5.92
C GLY A 462 15.01 2.03 5.73
N LEU A 463 14.38 1.36 4.75
CA LEU A 463 12.93 1.34 4.57
C LEU A 463 12.33 0.07 5.17
N ASN A 464 11.46 0.22 6.18
CA ASN A 464 10.77 -0.91 6.78
C ASN A 464 9.42 -1.14 6.08
N PRO A 465 8.96 -2.39 5.92
CA PRO A 465 7.68 -2.68 5.24
C PRO A 465 6.48 -2.15 6.02
N THR A 466 6.52 -2.26 7.35
CA THR A 466 5.47 -1.81 8.28
C THR A 466 6.04 -1.57 9.68
N ARG A 467 5.16 -1.30 10.66
CA ARG A 467 5.47 -1.18 12.08
C ARG A 467 5.91 -2.52 12.69
N LYS A 468 7.01 -2.51 13.44
CA LYS A 468 7.60 -3.73 14.04
C LYS A 468 6.71 -4.43 15.07
N ASN A 469 5.81 -3.71 15.73
CA ASN A 469 5.03 -4.28 16.84
C ASN A 469 3.88 -5.20 16.41
N VAL A 470 3.54 -5.26 15.12
CA VAL A 470 2.55 -6.21 14.57
C VAL A 470 3.19 -7.39 13.84
N ILE A 471 4.50 -7.43 13.79
CA ILE A 471 5.28 -8.53 13.22
C ILE A 471 5.76 -9.40 14.39
N ASP A 472 5.62 -10.72 14.26
CA ASP A 472 6.24 -11.65 15.20
C ASP A 472 7.75 -11.76 14.92
N ASN A 473 8.58 -11.19 15.79
CA ASN A 473 10.04 -11.18 15.63
C ASN A 473 10.65 -12.59 15.67
N ARG A 474 9.92 -13.59 16.15
CA ARG A 474 10.40 -14.98 16.23
C ARG A 474 10.17 -15.76 14.94
N SER A 475 9.29 -15.26 14.08
CA SER A 475 8.90 -15.92 12.83
C SER A 475 9.35 -15.17 11.59
N ILE A 476 9.61 -13.85 11.71
CA ILE A 476 10.09 -13.09 10.55
C ILE A 476 11.47 -13.56 10.11
N SER A 477 11.58 -13.90 8.83
CA SER A 477 12.85 -14.08 8.16
C SER A 477 13.24 -12.78 7.48
N LEU A 478 14.47 -12.33 7.74
CA LEU A 478 15.10 -11.19 7.09
C LEU A 478 16.37 -11.68 6.40
N LEU A 479 16.38 -11.63 5.07
CA LEU A 479 17.59 -11.83 4.29
C LEU A 479 18.14 -10.45 3.90
N THR A 480 19.42 -10.22 4.18
CA THR A 480 20.10 -8.96 3.86
C THR A 480 20.87 -9.14 2.56
N GLY A 481 20.53 -8.35 1.56
CA GLY A 481 21.23 -8.28 0.29
C GLY A 481 22.72 -8.01 0.44
N GLY A 482 23.53 -8.54 -0.47
CA GLY A 482 24.98 -8.32 -0.48
C GLY A 482 25.76 -9.19 0.50
N SER A 483 25.09 -9.80 1.47
CA SER A 483 25.71 -10.78 2.39
C SER A 483 25.77 -12.17 1.75
N ASN A 484 26.80 -12.93 2.12
CA ASN A 484 26.99 -14.32 1.68
C ASN A 484 26.40 -15.27 2.73
N TYR A 485 25.57 -16.22 2.28
CA TYR A 485 24.92 -17.20 3.14
C TYR A 485 25.18 -18.62 2.62
N TYR A 486 25.52 -19.54 3.51
CA TYR A 486 25.66 -20.96 3.22
C TYR A 486 25.16 -21.77 4.42
N ALA A 487 24.79 -23.02 4.17
CA ALA A 487 24.36 -23.95 5.21
C ALA A 487 25.56 -24.61 5.89
N ASP A 488 25.52 -24.78 7.21
CA ASP A 488 26.58 -25.41 7.98
C ASP A 488 26.79 -26.90 7.62
N ASN A 489 25.72 -27.62 7.25
CA ASN A 489 25.80 -29.04 6.91
C ASN A 489 24.67 -29.52 5.97
N PRO A 490 24.57 -28.99 4.74
CA PRO A 490 23.54 -29.42 3.80
C PRO A 490 23.84 -30.83 3.28
N THR A 491 22.81 -31.45 2.71
CA THR A 491 22.93 -32.66 1.89
C THR A 491 22.30 -32.41 0.51
N ASN A 492 22.43 -33.37 -0.39
CA ASN A 492 21.80 -33.27 -1.71
C ASN A 492 20.85 -34.44 -1.91
N ASP A 493 19.72 -34.20 -2.58
CA ASP A 493 18.83 -35.29 -2.98
C ASP A 493 19.48 -36.20 -4.03
N SER A 494 20.32 -35.61 -4.91
CA SER A 494 21.10 -36.29 -5.94
C SER A 494 22.36 -35.50 -6.30
N VAL A 495 23.51 -35.95 -5.80
CA VAL A 495 24.83 -35.40 -6.17
C VAL A 495 25.10 -35.55 -7.66
N GLU A 496 24.67 -36.66 -8.27
CA GLU A 496 24.86 -36.94 -9.70
C GLU A 496 24.08 -35.96 -10.58
N ALA A 497 22.84 -35.64 -10.22
CA ALA A 497 22.03 -34.66 -10.96
C ALA A 497 22.68 -33.28 -10.92
N ILE A 498 23.08 -32.80 -9.72
CA ILE A 498 23.76 -31.51 -9.56
C ILE A 498 25.07 -31.50 -10.36
N THR A 499 25.87 -32.58 -10.27
CA THR A 499 27.14 -32.68 -11.01
C THR A 499 26.93 -32.62 -12.52
N THR A 500 25.89 -33.28 -13.04
CA THR A 500 25.54 -33.25 -14.46
C THR A 500 25.09 -31.87 -14.90
N MET A 501 24.29 -31.18 -14.08
CA MET A 501 23.87 -29.80 -14.35
C MET A 501 25.06 -28.83 -14.34
N LEU A 502 26.04 -29.03 -13.46
CA LEU A 502 27.17 -28.12 -13.27
C LEU A 502 28.37 -28.42 -14.17
N SER A 503 28.46 -29.60 -14.76
CA SER A 503 29.62 -30.02 -15.57
C SER A 503 30.00 -29.05 -16.71
N PRO A 504 29.05 -28.38 -17.42
CA PRO A 504 29.41 -27.44 -18.47
C PRO A 504 30.16 -26.19 -17.98
N PHE A 505 30.10 -25.87 -16.68
CA PHE A 505 30.64 -24.64 -16.11
C PHE A 505 31.95 -24.87 -15.31
N VAL A 506 32.40 -26.11 -15.19
CA VAL A 506 33.62 -26.46 -14.44
C VAL A 506 34.85 -25.89 -15.15
N GLY A 507 35.69 -25.18 -14.41
CA GLY A 507 36.91 -24.56 -14.92
C GLY A 507 36.74 -23.11 -15.39
N GLU A 508 35.51 -22.60 -15.49
CA GLU A 508 35.26 -21.18 -15.73
C GLU A 508 35.45 -20.36 -14.45
N SER A 509 35.85 -19.09 -14.59
CA SER A 509 35.94 -18.17 -13.45
C SER A 509 34.55 -17.92 -12.85
N TYR A 510 33.57 -17.61 -13.70
CA TYR A 510 32.14 -17.54 -13.43
C TYR A 510 31.36 -17.63 -14.76
N SER A 511 30.08 -17.95 -14.67
CA SER A 511 29.16 -17.99 -15.81
C SER A 511 27.91 -17.19 -15.52
N GLN A 512 27.37 -16.48 -16.50
CA GLN A 512 26.04 -15.87 -16.37
C GLN A 512 24.97 -16.87 -16.80
N VAL A 513 24.00 -17.13 -15.92
CA VAL A 513 22.96 -18.14 -16.13
C VAL A 513 21.58 -17.60 -15.79
N GLY A 514 20.53 -18.19 -16.35
CA GLY A 514 19.16 -17.83 -15.98
C GLY A 514 18.85 -18.14 -14.51
N LEU A 515 18.11 -17.27 -13.84
CA LEU A 515 17.67 -17.52 -12.46
C LEU A 515 16.78 -18.76 -12.35
N ILE A 516 16.10 -19.14 -13.43
CA ILE A 516 15.33 -20.39 -13.47
C ILE A 516 16.24 -21.62 -13.30
N PHE A 517 17.45 -21.58 -13.87
CA PHE A 517 18.43 -22.65 -13.72
C PHE A 517 19.02 -22.67 -12.30
N ILE A 518 19.33 -21.50 -11.73
CA ILE A 518 19.73 -21.38 -10.32
C ILE A 518 18.65 -21.95 -9.40
N ASN A 519 17.37 -21.64 -9.65
CA ASN A 519 16.26 -22.20 -8.86
C ASN A 519 16.23 -23.74 -8.94
N GLN A 520 16.36 -24.31 -10.14
CA GLN A 520 16.40 -25.76 -10.34
C GLN A 520 17.57 -26.42 -9.62
N LEU A 521 18.75 -25.81 -9.62
CA LEU A 521 19.90 -26.31 -8.84
C LEU A 521 19.61 -26.32 -7.34
N LEU A 522 18.98 -25.25 -6.83
CA LEU A 522 18.66 -25.13 -5.41
C LEU A 522 17.57 -26.10 -4.96
N ASP A 523 16.67 -26.53 -5.86
CA ASP A 523 15.65 -27.54 -5.55
C ASP A 523 16.28 -28.93 -5.19
N HIS A 524 17.52 -29.18 -5.60
CA HIS A 524 18.29 -30.39 -5.25
C HIS A 524 19.04 -30.29 -3.91
N ILE A 525 19.03 -29.13 -3.27
CA ILE A 525 19.71 -28.91 -1.98
C ILE A 525 18.76 -29.20 -0.83
N ILE A 526 19.20 -30.05 0.08
CA ILE A 526 18.53 -30.31 1.36
C ILE A 526 19.29 -29.50 2.43
N PRO A 527 18.75 -28.37 2.90
CA PRO A 527 19.46 -27.49 3.83
C PRO A 527 19.52 -28.09 5.24
N SER A 528 20.50 -27.65 6.03
CA SER A 528 20.49 -27.84 7.50
C SER A 528 19.61 -26.78 8.19
N ASP A 529 19.23 -27.02 9.44
CA ASP A 529 18.25 -26.21 10.19
C ASP A 529 18.63 -24.73 10.37
N ASP A 530 19.93 -24.41 10.27
CA ASP A 530 20.49 -23.06 10.35
C ASP A 530 20.25 -22.21 9.08
N PHE A 531 19.82 -22.83 7.97
CA PHE A 531 19.82 -22.17 6.66
C PHE A 531 18.43 -22.06 6.03
N ASN A 532 17.93 -20.83 5.87
CA ASN A 532 16.64 -20.56 5.25
C ASN A 532 16.69 -20.62 3.70
N LEU A 533 16.95 -21.81 3.14
CA LEU A 533 16.96 -22.00 1.67
C LEU A 533 15.62 -21.62 1.02
N LYS A 534 14.49 -21.90 1.70
CA LYS A 534 13.15 -21.57 1.20
C LYS A 534 12.98 -20.07 0.95
N GLY A 535 13.53 -19.23 1.83
CA GLY A 535 13.55 -17.78 1.65
C GLY A 535 14.33 -17.35 0.41
N PHE A 536 15.53 -17.91 0.17
CA PHE A 536 16.31 -17.60 -1.04
C PHE A 536 15.58 -18.00 -2.33
N ILE A 537 14.98 -19.20 -2.34
CA ILE A 537 14.17 -19.68 -3.46
C ILE A 537 12.98 -18.76 -3.71
N ALA A 538 12.29 -18.31 -2.65
CA ALA A 538 11.18 -17.39 -2.76
C ALA A 538 11.62 -16.03 -3.33
N VAL A 539 12.79 -15.51 -2.94
CA VAL A 539 13.38 -14.29 -3.53
C VAL A 539 13.67 -14.47 -5.02
N ILE A 540 14.27 -15.60 -5.42
CA ILE A 540 14.55 -15.90 -6.83
C ILE A 540 13.24 -15.99 -7.63
N LYS A 541 12.21 -16.66 -7.08
CA LYS A 541 10.87 -16.73 -7.69
C LYS A 541 10.21 -15.36 -7.80
N ALA A 542 10.38 -14.47 -6.82
CA ALA A 542 9.92 -13.09 -6.89
C ALA A 542 10.61 -12.31 -8.03
N GLN A 543 11.93 -12.48 -8.22
CA GLN A 543 12.65 -11.88 -9.35
C GLN A 543 12.18 -12.44 -10.70
N LEU A 544 11.94 -13.75 -10.79
CA LEU A 544 11.36 -14.39 -11.98
C LEU A 544 9.90 -13.99 -12.24
N ALA A 545 9.15 -13.61 -11.19
CA ALA A 545 7.82 -13.04 -11.33
C ALA A 545 7.85 -11.67 -12.01
N ASN A 546 8.88 -10.88 -11.71
CA ASN A 546 9.10 -9.57 -12.30
C ASN A 546 9.68 -9.64 -13.72
N ASN A 547 10.66 -10.53 -13.93
CA ASN A 547 11.34 -10.71 -15.20
C ASN A 547 11.66 -12.20 -15.43
N PRO A 548 10.91 -12.90 -16.30
CA PRO A 548 11.15 -14.31 -16.60
C PRO A 548 12.55 -14.62 -17.15
N SER A 549 13.20 -13.63 -17.77
CA SER A 549 14.55 -13.75 -18.34
C SER A 549 15.64 -13.30 -17.36
N ALA A 550 15.32 -13.06 -16.08
CA ALA A 550 16.29 -12.64 -15.08
C ALA A 550 17.49 -13.59 -15.02
N GLN A 551 18.68 -13.01 -14.89
CA GLN A 551 19.97 -13.71 -14.90
C GLN A 551 20.66 -13.56 -13.54
N GLY A 552 21.45 -14.56 -13.17
CA GLY A 552 22.36 -14.54 -12.03
C GLY A 552 23.77 -14.94 -12.46
N ILE A 553 24.66 -14.98 -11.47
CA ILE A 553 26.04 -15.42 -11.63
C ILE A 553 26.20 -16.77 -10.96
N LEU A 554 26.81 -17.71 -11.67
CA LEU A 554 27.15 -19.04 -11.18
C LEU A 554 28.67 -19.16 -11.09
N ILE A 555 29.17 -19.58 -9.94
CA ILE A 555 30.58 -19.87 -9.70
C ILE A 555 30.67 -21.35 -9.30
N VAL A 556 31.38 -22.16 -10.07
CA VAL A 556 31.51 -23.61 -9.80
C VAL A 556 32.95 -23.93 -9.42
N ARG A 557 33.14 -24.61 -8.28
CA ARG A 557 34.44 -25.11 -7.84
C ARG A 557 34.32 -26.58 -7.44
N THR A 558 35.17 -27.42 -8.01
CA THR A 558 35.26 -28.84 -7.65
C THR A 558 36.47 -29.11 -6.76
N ASN A 559 36.52 -30.31 -6.17
CA ASN A 559 37.67 -30.80 -5.40
C ASN A 559 38.12 -29.84 -4.28
N ARG A 560 37.16 -29.24 -3.58
CA ARG A 560 37.44 -28.31 -2.48
C ARG A 560 37.63 -29.09 -1.18
N GLU A 561 38.75 -28.85 -0.51
CA GLU A 561 39.03 -29.36 0.83
C GLU A 561 38.68 -28.27 1.85
N VAL A 562 37.43 -28.25 2.32
CA VAL A 562 36.96 -27.30 3.33
C VAL A 562 36.40 -28.10 4.50
N THR A 563 36.92 -27.85 5.70
CA THR A 563 36.41 -28.46 6.93
C THR A 563 35.10 -27.78 7.35
N GLN A 564 34.11 -28.60 7.69
CA GLN A 564 32.83 -28.15 8.22
C GLN A 564 33.01 -27.34 9.52
N GLY A 565 32.17 -26.33 9.76
CA GLY A 565 32.13 -25.57 11.03
C GLY A 565 33.29 -24.57 11.22
N THR A 566 34.06 -24.28 10.18
CA THR A 566 35.17 -23.29 10.22
C THR A 566 34.70 -21.84 10.17
N GLY A 567 33.41 -21.59 9.96
CA GLY A 567 32.82 -20.25 9.90
C GLY A 567 33.02 -19.53 8.56
N SER A 568 33.75 -20.10 7.60
CA SER A 568 33.88 -19.56 6.25
C SER A 568 33.97 -20.66 5.19
N LEU A 569 33.00 -20.72 4.29
CA LEU A 569 33.02 -21.62 3.13
C LEU A 569 33.86 -21.07 1.97
N LEU A 570 33.66 -19.80 1.62
CA LEU A 570 34.27 -19.18 0.44
C LEU A 570 35.77 -18.95 0.60
N SER A 571 36.52 -19.20 -0.47
CA SER A 571 37.88 -18.70 -0.61
C SER A 571 37.90 -17.16 -0.71
N PRO A 572 39.00 -16.48 -0.30
CA PRO A 572 39.12 -15.02 -0.47
C PRO A 572 38.86 -14.56 -1.91
N ASN A 573 39.42 -15.27 -2.89
CA ASN A 573 39.26 -14.95 -4.31
C ASN A 573 37.81 -15.07 -4.78
N ASP A 574 37.08 -16.12 -4.35
CA ASP A 574 35.68 -16.28 -4.76
C ASP A 574 34.75 -15.31 -4.04
N ARG A 575 35.10 -14.88 -2.81
CA ARG A 575 34.39 -13.80 -2.11
C ARG A 575 34.57 -12.48 -2.84
N GLU A 576 35.80 -12.10 -3.16
CA GLU A 576 36.11 -10.89 -3.95
C GLU A 576 35.44 -10.94 -5.34
N LEU A 577 35.44 -12.10 -6.00
CA LEU A 577 34.76 -12.28 -7.28
C LEU A 577 33.25 -12.06 -7.15
N GLY A 578 32.61 -12.63 -6.12
CA GLY A 578 31.18 -12.42 -5.85
C GLY A 578 30.84 -10.97 -5.50
N GLU A 579 31.76 -10.21 -4.88
CA GLU A 579 31.62 -8.79 -4.55
C GLU A 579 31.57 -7.88 -5.78
N GLN A 580 32.09 -8.32 -6.93
CA GLN A 580 32.00 -7.57 -8.20
C GLN A 580 30.56 -7.50 -8.74
N PHE A 581 29.68 -8.41 -8.31
CA PHE A 581 28.29 -8.48 -8.74
C PHE A 581 27.36 -8.13 -7.58
N ASN A 582 27.04 -6.84 -7.44
CA ASN A 582 26.18 -6.35 -6.36
C ASN A 582 24.71 -6.24 -6.73
N ASP A 583 24.37 -6.26 -8.01
CA ASP A 583 23.01 -6.13 -8.56
C ASP A 583 22.38 -7.47 -8.96
N LYS A 584 23.13 -8.57 -8.85
CA LYS A 584 22.71 -9.92 -9.27
C LYS A 584 22.69 -10.90 -8.12
N VAL A 585 21.87 -11.94 -8.26
CA VAL A 585 22.00 -13.15 -7.45
C VAL A 585 23.30 -13.85 -7.85
N VAL A 586 24.14 -14.16 -6.87
CA VAL A 586 25.36 -14.95 -7.06
C VAL A 586 25.18 -16.28 -6.33
N LEU A 587 25.28 -17.38 -7.08
CA LEU A 587 25.31 -18.74 -6.54
C LEU A 587 26.72 -19.30 -6.74
N THR A 588 27.40 -19.59 -5.63
CA THR A 588 28.67 -20.31 -5.65
C THR A 588 28.44 -21.75 -5.21
N MET A 589 28.75 -22.71 -6.07
CA MET A 589 28.63 -24.15 -5.83
C MET A 589 30.00 -24.75 -5.60
N TYR A 590 30.25 -25.26 -4.39
CA TYR A 590 31.48 -25.98 -4.04
C TYR A 590 31.19 -27.48 -3.92
N GLN A 591 31.90 -28.31 -4.69
CA GLN A 591 31.94 -29.74 -4.45
C GLN A 591 33.03 -30.02 -3.43
N ILE A 592 32.64 -30.53 -2.26
CA ILE A 592 33.56 -30.85 -1.18
C ILE A 592 34.04 -32.29 -1.33
N SER A 593 35.34 -32.50 -1.45
CA SER A 593 35.92 -33.85 -1.54
C SER A 593 36.29 -34.39 -0.16
N GLY A 594 35.86 -35.61 0.16
CA GLY A 594 36.15 -36.28 1.43
C GLY A 594 35.23 -35.86 2.60
N ALA A 595 35.04 -36.75 3.57
CA ALA A 595 34.11 -36.61 4.69
C ALA A 595 34.60 -35.65 5.81
N HIS A 596 35.06 -34.44 5.47
CA HIS A 596 35.63 -33.41 6.34
C HIS A 596 34.64 -32.80 7.38
N GLY A 597 33.90 -33.65 8.10
CA GLY A 597 32.79 -33.31 9.00
C GLY A 597 31.42 -33.23 8.32
N TRP A 598 31.37 -33.21 6.99
CA TRP A 598 30.13 -33.08 6.22
C TRP A 598 29.26 -34.34 6.26
N ALA A 599 27.94 -34.14 6.22
CA ALA A 599 26.93 -35.21 6.32
C ALA A 599 26.99 -36.24 5.17
N GLN A 600 27.55 -35.86 4.02
CA GLN A 600 27.66 -36.70 2.84
C GLN A 600 29.03 -36.50 2.18
N ASP A 601 29.62 -37.60 1.71
CA ASP A 601 30.86 -37.56 0.93
C ASP A 601 30.58 -37.04 -0.49
N ASN A 602 31.41 -36.14 -1.02
CA ASN A 602 31.20 -35.47 -2.32
C ASN A 602 29.95 -34.59 -2.42
N VAL A 603 29.55 -33.95 -1.32
CA VAL A 603 28.41 -33.03 -1.27
C VAL A 603 28.69 -31.73 -2.03
N TRP A 604 27.66 -31.21 -2.70
CA TRP A 604 27.62 -29.86 -3.26
C TRP A 604 27.02 -28.89 -2.23
N VAL A 605 27.82 -27.91 -1.82
CA VAL A 605 27.45 -26.88 -0.84
C VAL A 605 27.22 -25.56 -1.57
N PRO A 606 26.00 -24.99 -1.50
CA PRO A 606 25.73 -23.67 -2.07
C PRO A 606 26.12 -22.55 -1.11
N ASN A 607 26.70 -21.49 -1.66
CA ASN A 607 26.75 -20.17 -1.06
C ASN A 607 25.93 -19.20 -1.93
N ILE A 608 24.94 -18.55 -1.33
CA ILE A 608 24.01 -17.65 -2.01
C ILE A 608 24.27 -16.21 -1.53
N LYS A 609 24.41 -15.29 -2.48
CA LYS A 609 24.40 -13.85 -2.24
C LYS A 609 23.28 -13.23 -3.08
N LEU A 610 22.35 -12.55 -2.41
CA LEU A 610 21.29 -11.79 -3.08
C LEU A 610 21.80 -10.39 -3.47
N PRO A 611 21.15 -9.70 -4.42
CA PRO A 611 21.48 -8.32 -4.75
C PRO A 611 21.55 -7.43 -3.50
N GLY A 612 22.60 -6.60 -3.43
CA GLY A 612 22.95 -5.71 -2.34
C GLY A 612 21.97 -4.57 -2.11
N ASN A 613 22.07 -3.93 -0.94
CA ASN A 613 21.27 -2.77 -0.51
C ASN A 613 19.75 -3.00 -0.44
N LEU A 614 19.30 -4.25 -0.52
CA LEU A 614 17.92 -4.66 -0.39
C LEU A 614 17.74 -5.56 0.83
N ASN A 615 16.62 -5.40 1.52
CA ASN A 615 16.15 -6.29 2.56
C ASN A 615 14.94 -7.06 2.03
N TYR A 616 14.96 -8.38 2.23
CA TYR A 616 13.91 -9.30 1.82
C TYR A 616 13.23 -9.85 3.07
N TYR A 617 11.92 -9.62 3.20
CA TYR A 617 11.13 -9.98 4.37
C TYR A 617 10.09 -11.05 4.03
N ASP A 618 9.98 -12.06 4.89
CA ASP A 618 8.99 -13.15 4.80
C ASP A 618 8.65 -13.75 6.19
N ILE A 619 7.61 -14.61 6.26
CA ILE A 619 7.15 -15.35 7.46
C ILE A 619 6.82 -16.80 7.18
#